data_AF-A0A085LBU5-F1
#
_entry.id   AF-A0A085LBU5-F1
#
_cell.length_a   1.000
_cell.length_b   1.000
_cell.length_c   1.000
_cell.angle_alpha   90.00
_cell.angle_beta   90.00
_cell.angle_gamma   90.00
#
_symmetry.space_group_name_H-M   'P 1'
#
loop_
_entity.id
_entity.type
_entity.pdbx_description
1 polymer ?
#
loop_
_entity_poly.entity_id
_entity_poly.type
_entity_poly.pdbx_seq_one_letter_code
_entity_poly.pdbx_strand_id
1 'polypeptide(L)' 'MKADDLIAEALLLPVELRTQLADKLLQSLNPMRKEIDEAWAEEAEKRVEEIRTGKAKTIAGEEVFKKIRNRLTT' A
#
# COMPACT_ATOMS: atom_id res chain seq x y z
N MET A 1 -23.38 8.85 20.73
CA MET A 1 -23.02 7.44 20.52
C MET A 1 -21.54 7.30 20.77
N LYS A 2 -21.10 6.34 21.59
CA LYS A 2 -19.67 6.10 21.83
C LYS A 2 -19.10 5.21 20.72
N ALA A 3 -17.78 5.24 20.51
CA ALA A 3 -17.14 4.44 19.48
C ALA A 3 -17.40 2.93 19.67
N ASP A 4 -17.42 2.47 20.92
CA ASP A 4 -17.69 1.06 21.25
C ASP A 4 -19.11 0.64 20.86
N ASP A 5 -20.11 1.52 21.05
CA ASP A 5 -21.49 1.25 20.66
C ASP A 5 -21.60 1.07 19.13
N LEU A 6 -20.93 1.93 18.35
CA LEU A 6 -20.91 1.86 16.88
C LEU A 6 -20.21 0.58 16.39
N ILE A 7 -19.11 0.17 17.04
CA ILE A 7 -18.40 -1.07 16.70
C ILE A 7 -19.30 -2.27 16.99
N ALA A 8 -19.97 -2.29 18.15
CA ALA A 8 -20.90 -3.36 18.49
C ALA A 8 -22.03 -3.48 17.46
N GLU A 9 -22.63 -2.37 17.05
CA GLU A 9 -23.66 -2.34 15.99
C GLU A 9 -23.11 -2.81 14.64
N ALA A 10 -21.92 -2.36 14.24
CA ALA A 10 -21.29 -2.78 12.99
C ALA A 10 -21.02 -4.29 12.95
N LEU A 11 -20.66 -4.90 14.08
CA LEU A 11 -20.42 -6.34 14.16
C LEU A 11 -21.70 -7.19 14.01
N LEU A 12 -22.87 -6.63 14.35
CA LEU A 12 -24.18 -7.29 14.18
C LEU A 12 -24.64 -7.34 12.71
N LEU A 13 -24.03 -6.57 11.81
CA LEU A 13 -24.38 -6.56 10.40
C LEU A 13 -24.05 -7.91 9.72
N PRO A 14 -24.83 -8.32 8.70
CA PRO A 14 -24.44 -9.38 7.77
C PRO A 14 -23.05 -9.15 7.17
N VAL A 15 -22.36 -10.24 6.80
CA VAL A 15 -20.97 -10.17 6.33
C VAL A 15 -20.81 -9.27 5.11
N GLU A 16 -21.79 -9.22 4.22
CA GLU A 16 -21.79 -8.38 3.02
C GLU A 16 -21.79 -6.89 3.39
N LEU A 17 -22.60 -6.50 4.38
CA LEU A 17 -22.69 -5.12 4.85
C LEU A 17 -21.46 -4.72 5.67
N ARG A 18 -20.89 -5.65 6.46
CA ARG A 18 -19.61 -5.41 7.15
C ARG A 18 -18.48 -5.18 6.17
N THR A 19 -18.39 -5.96 5.09
CA THR A 19 -17.39 -5.79 4.04
C THR A 19 -17.52 -4.42 3.36
N GLN A 20 -18.74 -4.02 3.01
CA GLN A 20 -19.00 -2.68 2.44
C GLN A 20 -18.62 -1.55 3.39
N LEU A 21 -18.94 -1.69 4.69
CA LEU A 21 -18.57 -0.70 5.69
C LEU A 21 -17.05 -0.62 5.87
N ALA A 22 -16.36 -1.76 5.92
CA ALA A 22 -14.91 -1.82 6.01
C ALA A 22 -14.24 -1.14 4.80
N ASP A 23 -14.70 -1.40 3.58
CA ASP A 23 -14.20 -0.76 2.37
C ASP A 23 -14.36 0.77 2.41
N LYS A 24 -15.55 1.26 2.80
CA LYS A 24 -15.79 2.71 2.97
C LYS A 24 -14.87 3.34 4.03
N LEU A 25 -14.66 2.66 5.15
CA LEU A 25 -13.74 3.13 6.19
C LEU A 25 -12.30 3.16 5.68
N LEU A 26 -11.85 2.12 4.98
CA LEU A 26 -10.51 2.07 4.37
C LEU A 26 -10.29 3.20 3.36
N GLN A 27 -11.27 3.47 2.50
CA GLN A 27 -11.25 4.60 1.57
C GLN A 27 -11.20 5.95 2.28
N SER A 28 -11.86 6.08 3.45
CA SER A 28 -11.81 7.32 4.23
C SER A 28 -10.44 7.59 4.87
N LEU A 29 -9.70 6.52 5.22
CA LEU A 29 -8.35 6.64 5.80
C LEU A 29 -7.30 6.99 4.74
N ASN A 30 -7.52 6.54 3.51
CA ASN A 30 -6.66 6.81 2.37
C ASN A 30 -7.44 7.56 1.29
N PRO A 31 -7.81 8.83 1.53
CA PRO A 31 -8.48 9.61 0.50
C PRO A 31 -7.56 9.68 -0.72
N MET A 32 -8.12 9.39 -1.90
CA MET A 32 -7.42 9.51 -3.17
C MET A 32 -6.90 10.93 -3.29
N ARG A 33 -5.57 11.08 -3.26
CA ARG A 33 -4.90 12.37 -3.40
C ARG A 33 -4.32 12.39 -4.80
N LYS A 34 -5.12 12.85 -5.75
CA LYS A 34 -4.77 12.89 -7.18
C LYS A 34 -3.39 13.49 -7.43
N GLU A 35 -3.04 14.55 -6.70
CA GLU A 35 -1.72 15.19 -6.76
C GLU A 35 -0.58 14.26 -6.31
N ILE A 36 -0.81 13.44 -5.27
CA ILE A 36 0.16 12.45 -4.81
C ILE A 36 0.27 11.33 -5.83
N ASP A 37 -0.84 10.83 -6.36
CA ASP A 37 -0.85 9.77 -7.37
C ASP A 37 -0.12 10.21 -8.64
N GLU A 38 -0.34 11.46 -9.08
CA GLU A 38 0.37 12.09 -10.20
C GLU A 38 1.88 12.21 -9.92
N ALA A 39 2.25 12.67 -8.72
CA ALA A 39 3.66 12.75 -8.32
C ALA A 39 4.34 11.37 -8.26
N TRP A 40 3.63 10.33 -7.81
CA TRP A 40 4.14 8.95 -7.83
C TRP A 40 4.30 8.42 -9.25
N ALA A 41 3.37 8.72 -10.16
CA ALA A 41 3.47 8.32 -11.55
C ALA A 41 4.68 8.97 -12.23
N GLU A 42 4.89 10.27 -12.03
CA GLU A 42 6.06 11.00 -12.57
C GLU A 42 7.38 10.41 -12.03
N GLU A 43 7.48 10.20 -10.72
CA GLU A 43 8.69 9.64 -10.11
C GLU A 43 8.94 8.19 -10.54
N ALA A 44 7.89 7.39 -10.76
CA ALA A 44 8.03 6.03 -11.27
C ALA A 44 8.62 6.02 -12.69
N GLU A 45 8.07 6.82 -13.61
CA GLU A 45 8.58 6.93 -14.98
C GLU A 45 10.03 7.45 -15.00
N LYS A 46 10.32 8.47 -14.20
CA LYS A 46 11.68 8.99 -14.04
C LYS A 46 12.64 7.90 -13.57
N ARG A 47 12.30 7.12 -12.54
CA ARG A 47 13.17 6.04 -12.03
C ARG A 47 13.41 4.95 -13.06
N VAL A 48 12.39 4.58 -13.83
CA VAL A 48 12.53 3.62 -14.92
C VAL A 48 13.55 4.13 -15.95
N GLU A 49 13.46 5.40 -16.33
CA GLU A 49 14.39 6.00 -17.29
C GLU A 49 15.82 6.11 -16.73
N GLU A 50 15.98 6.49 -15.47
CA GLU A 50 17.30 6.54 -14.81
C GLU A 50 17.97 5.16 -14.76
N ILE A 51 17.18 4.09 -14.59
CA ILE A 51 17.69 2.72 -14.67
C ILE A 51 18.08 2.35 -16.11
N ARG A 52 17.21 2.63 -17.10
CA ARG A 52 17.46 2.32 -18.52
C ARG A 52 18.69 3.03 -19.07
N THR A 53 18.91 4.28 -18.67
CA THR A 53 20.05 5.10 -19.09
C THR A 53 21.32 4.86 -18.28
N GLY A 54 21.27 4.02 -17.25
CA GLY A 54 22.41 3.74 -16.37
C GLY A 54 22.77 4.89 -15.42
N LYS A 55 21.92 5.92 -15.31
CA LYS A 55 22.09 7.03 -14.37
C LYS A 55 21.88 6.59 -12.92
N ALA A 56 20.99 5.63 -12.68
CA ALA A 56 20.76 5.04 -11.37
C ALA A 56 21.77 3.91 -11.11
N LYS A 57 22.39 3.91 -9.93
CA LYS A 57 23.20 2.78 -9.45
C LYS A 57 22.28 1.64 -9.00
N THR A 58 22.25 0.56 -9.77
CA THR A 58 21.48 -0.64 -9.45
C THR A 58 22.32 -1.67 -8.69
N ILE A 59 21.63 -2.64 -8.07
CA ILE A 59 22.24 -3.83 -7.48
C ILE A 59 21.61 -5.06 -8.13
N ALA A 60 22.35 -6.16 -8.22
CA ALA A 60 21.84 -7.39 -8.79
C ALA A 60 20.66 -7.95 -7.96
N GLY A 61 19.61 -8.40 -8.64
CA GLY A 61 18.41 -8.92 -7.96
C GLY A 61 18.73 -10.12 -7.07
N GLU A 62 19.65 -10.98 -7.50
CA GLU A 62 20.13 -12.14 -6.76
C GLU A 62 20.73 -11.75 -5.40
N GLU A 63 21.43 -10.62 -5.33
CA GLU A 63 21.99 -10.11 -4.09
C GLU A 63 20.89 -9.72 -3.10
N VAL A 64 19.82 -9.08 -3.59
CA VAL A 64 18.65 -8.70 -2.78
C VAL A 64 17.97 -9.95 -2.22
N PHE A 65 17.66 -10.93 -3.07
CA PHE A 65 17.00 -12.16 -2.64
C PHE A 65 17.86 -13.00 -1.69
N LYS A 66 19.18 -12.99 -1.85
CA LYS A 66 20.11 -13.63 -0.90
C LYS A 66 20.03 -12.97 0.48
N LYS A 67 20.06 -11.62 0.54
CA LYS A 67 19.94 -10.87 1.80
C LYS A 67 18.60 -11.15 2.50
N ILE A 68 17.49 -11.17 1.76
CA ILE A 68 16.16 -11.46 2.31
C ILE A 68 16.09 -12.86 2.92
N ARG A 69 16.55 -13.88 2.19
CA ARG A 69 16.56 -15.26 2.71
C ARG A 69 17.40 -15.38 3.98
N ASN A 70 18.59 -14.79 4.00
CA ASN A 70 19.44 -14.80 5.19
C ASN A 70 18.74 -14.16 6.41
N ARG A 71 17.94 -13.11 6.20
CA ARG A 71 17.19 -12.44 7.28
C ARG A 71 15.99 -13.24 7.79
N LEU A 72 15.34 -14.00 6.91
CA LEU A 72 14.09 -14.71 7.22
C LEU A 72 14.29 -16.19 7.64
N THR A 73 15.50 -16.74 7.51
CA THR A 73 15.79 -18.14 7.86
C THR A 73 16.34 -18.27 9.30
N THR A 74 15.81 -17.48 10.24
CA THR A 74 16.05 -17.65 11.69
C THR A 74 14.79 -18.25 12.32
#